data_AF-A0A3C2ALC6-F1
#
_entry.id   AF-A0A3C2ALC6-F1
#
_cell.length_a   1.000
_cell.length_b   1.000
_cell.length_c   1.000
_cell.angle_alpha   90.00
_cell.angle_beta   90.00
_cell.angle_gamma   90.00
#
_symmetry.space_group_name_H-M   'P 1'
#
loop_
_entity.id
_entity.type
_entity.pdbx_description
1 polymer ?
#
loop_
_entity_poly.entity_id
_entity_poly.type
_entity_poly.pdbx_seq_one_letter_code
_entity_poly.pdbx_strand_id
1 'polypeptide(L)'
;MDRKYLQLLIENVKVAFGSIRSQWLRAILTMLIIAIGITALVGILTSIDGIKSSITSNFTSMGANTFTIRNRGTNIRIGRGGKKPKRYTRITYREAERFQETFQFPALVSVSAYASFASTLKHGSEKTQPNINVMGCDANYFITSGYDFELGRNFSETESRFGIPVIVIGSVVKDVLFAKNVDPIGKMVAVGASKYRVIGVLAEKGSTMGFGGDKTCMITLTSARQQYLSPKTSFTVSVLADNVASLESAISEATGTFRVVRGVKAGEENNFEVVRSDNLSKMLVDNLYEVQVAGFMIGIITLMGAAIGLMNIMLVSVTERTREVGVRKALGATKSFIRLQFLVEAVSISVLGGLFGIVFGIMIGNGVSSFIGGGFIIPWLWIVVGVIVCFIVGVVSGIYPAIKASNLDPIESLRFE
;
A
#
# COMPACT_ATOMS: atom_id res chain seq x y z
N MET A 1 8.84 -49.71 -3.95
CA MET A 1 10.16 -49.04 -3.86
C MET A 1 10.12 -47.85 -2.90
N ASP A 2 8.97 -47.17 -2.75
CA ASP A 2 8.86 -45.92 -1.98
C ASP A 2 9.03 -46.03 -0.46
N ARG A 3 8.59 -47.12 0.20
CA ARG A 3 8.69 -47.23 1.68
C ARG A 3 10.13 -47.27 2.21
N LYS A 4 11.06 -47.93 1.50
CA LYS A 4 12.49 -48.00 1.88
C LYS A 4 13.19 -46.65 1.70
N TYR A 5 12.87 -45.93 0.62
CA TYR A 5 13.38 -44.58 0.39
C TYR A 5 12.84 -43.57 1.42
N LEU A 6 11.55 -43.69 1.78
CA LEU A 6 10.95 -42.85 2.82
C LEU A 6 11.58 -43.12 4.21
N GLN A 7 11.81 -44.39 4.56
CA GLN A 7 12.51 -44.76 5.80
C GLN A 7 13.94 -44.22 5.81
N LEU A 8 14.68 -44.34 4.70
CA LEU A 8 16.02 -43.76 4.55
C LEU A 8 16.01 -42.23 4.69
N LEU A 9 15.01 -41.53 4.15
CA LEU A 9 14.88 -40.08 4.33
C LEU A 9 14.60 -39.70 5.79
N ILE A 10 13.67 -40.39 6.45
CA ILE A 10 13.32 -40.14 7.85
C ILE A 10 14.51 -40.43 8.76
N GLU A 11 15.25 -41.50 8.50
CA GLU A 11 16.45 -41.87 9.25
C GLU A 11 17.58 -40.86 9.03
N ASN A 12 17.77 -40.37 7.80
CA ASN A 12 18.72 -39.29 7.50
C ASN A 12 18.35 -37.96 8.19
N VAL A 13 17.07 -37.59 8.24
CA VAL A 13 16.62 -36.40 8.99
C VAL A 13 16.88 -36.59 10.49
N LYS A 14 16.58 -37.77 11.04
CA LYS A 14 16.81 -38.07 12.46
C LYS A 14 18.30 -38.03 12.82
N VAL A 15 19.16 -38.55 11.95
CA VAL A 15 20.62 -38.48 12.10
C VAL A 15 21.12 -37.03 11.98
N ALA A 16 20.57 -36.23 11.05
CA ALA A 16 20.90 -34.81 10.92
C ALA A 16 20.56 -34.02 12.20
N PHE A 17 19.40 -34.27 12.82
CA PHE A 17 19.05 -33.68 14.12
C PHE A 17 19.99 -34.11 15.25
N GLY A 18 20.48 -35.36 15.24
CA GLY A 18 21.50 -35.83 16.18
C GLY A 18 22.84 -35.12 16.02
N SER A 19 23.29 -34.93 14.78
CA SER A 19 24.52 -34.20 14.45
C SER A 19 24.44 -32.70 14.79
N ILE A 20 23.27 -32.06 14.61
CA ILE A 20 23.01 -30.68 15.04
C ILE A 20 23.19 -30.54 16.57
N ARG A 21 22.78 -31.54 17.35
CA ARG A 21 22.89 -31.51 18.82
C ARG A 21 24.33 -31.69 19.31
N SER A 22 25.17 -32.41 18.58
CA SER A 22 26.60 -32.61 18.89
C SER A 22 27.42 -31.32 18.74
N GLN A 23 27.13 -30.49 17.73
CA GLN A 23 27.78 -29.19 17.50
C GLN A 23 26.76 -28.04 17.51
N TRP A 24 26.05 -27.87 18.63
CA TRP A 24 24.95 -26.92 18.79
C TRP A 24 25.31 -25.47 18.44
N LEU A 25 26.49 -24.99 18.87
CA LEU A 25 27.00 -23.64 18.57
C LEU A 25 27.12 -23.38 17.06
N ARG A 26 27.70 -24.33 16.32
CA ARG A 26 27.89 -24.21 14.87
C ARG A 26 26.55 -24.22 14.14
N ALA A 27 25.69 -25.16 14.50
CA ALA A 27 24.38 -25.28 13.88
C ALA A 27 23.53 -24.01 14.08
N ILE A 28 23.55 -23.45 15.30
CA ILE A 28 22.88 -22.17 15.60
C ILE A 28 23.50 -21.02 14.78
N LEU A 29 24.83 -20.92 14.70
CA LEU A 29 25.48 -19.88 13.92
C LEU A 29 25.13 -19.97 12.42
N THR A 30 25.12 -21.17 11.84
CA THR A 30 24.69 -21.38 10.45
C THR A 30 23.21 -21.04 10.23
N MET A 31 22.35 -21.46 11.15
CA MET A 31 20.92 -21.15 11.07
C MET A 31 20.69 -19.64 11.19
N LEU A 32 21.43 -18.94 12.06
CA LEU A 32 21.33 -17.48 12.21
C LEU A 32 21.77 -16.73 10.95
N ILE A 33 22.86 -17.13 10.30
CA ILE A 33 23.31 -16.50 9.05
C ILE A 33 22.23 -16.57 7.97
N ILE A 34 21.60 -17.75 7.82
CA ILE A 34 20.52 -17.97 6.86
C ILE A 34 19.26 -17.23 7.29
N ALA A 35 18.92 -17.28 8.59
CA ALA A 35 17.79 -16.58 9.15
C ALA A 35 17.87 -15.08 8.91
N ILE A 36 19.05 -14.45 9.08
CA ILE A 36 19.25 -13.02 8.83
C ILE A 36 19.03 -12.68 7.35
N GLY A 37 19.56 -13.49 6.42
CA GLY A 37 19.36 -13.28 4.99
C GLY A 37 17.89 -13.38 4.57
N ILE A 38 17.18 -14.39 5.09
CA ILE A 38 15.75 -14.57 4.82
C ILE A 38 14.90 -13.52 5.53
N THR A 39 15.28 -13.12 6.75
CA THR A 39 14.64 -12.02 7.49
C THR A 39 14.71 -10.73 6.70
N ALA A 40 15.87 -10.41 6.12
CA ALA A 40 16.04 -9.22 5.29
C ALA A 40 15.15 -9.29 4.04
N LEU A 41 15.18 -10.41 3.31
CA LEU A 41 14.37 -10.60 2.10
C LEU A 41 12.87 -10.50 2.42
N VAL A 42 12.37 -11.34 3.33
CA VAL A 42 10.94 -11.40 3.67
C VAL A 42 10.51 -10.12 4.37
N GLY A 43 11.31 -9.58 5.29
CA GLY A 43 10.96 -8.39 6.06
C GLY A 43 10.85 -7.12 5.21
N ILE A 44 11.79 -6.88 4.29
CA ILE A 44 11.71 -5.73 3.37
C ILE A 44 10.47 -5.85 2.49
N LEU A 45 10.24 -7.02 1.91
CA LEU A 45 9.12 -7.24 0.99
C LEU A 45 7.75 -7.18 1.70
N THR A 46 7.67 -7.74 2.92
CA THR A 46 6.49 -7.63 3.79
C THR A 46 6.20 -6.16 4.12
N SER A 47 7.24 -5.38 4.44
CA SER A 47 7.08 -3.95 4.73
C SER A 47 6.53 -3.20 3.52
N ILE A 48 7.04 -3.48 2.32
CA ILE A 48 6.57 -2.85 1.08
C ILE A 48 5.10 -3.19 0.82
N ASP A 49 4.70 -4.45 0.99
CA ASP A 49 3.30 -4.85 0.80
C ASP A 49 2.38 -4.21 1.86
N GLY A 50 2.85 -4.08 3.10
CA GLY A 50 2.14 -3.34 4.16
C GLY A 50 1.93 -1.87 3.80
N ILE A 51 2.98 -1.21 3.27
CA ILE A 51 2.90 0.18 2.79
C ILE A 51 1.94 0.30 1.59
N LYS A 52 2.04 -0.59 0.59
CA LYS A 52 1.14 -0.60 -0.57
C LYS A 52 -0.32 -0.79 -0.15
N SER A 53 -0.58 -1.71 0.78
CA SER A 53 -1.92 -1.95 1.32
C SER A 53 -2.45 -0.73 2.08
N SER A 54 -1.61 -0.07 2.88
CA SER A 54 -1.99 1.16 3.60
C SER A 54 -2.32 2.30 2.63
N ILE A 55 -1.48 2.53 1.62
CA ILE A 55 -1.74 3.52 0.56
C ILE A 55 -3.05 3.18 -0.15
N THR A 56 -3.25 1.93 -0.56
CA THR A 56 -4.47 1.54 -1.29
C THR A 56 -5.72 1.71 -0.42
N SER A 57 -5.68 1.29 0.84
CA SER A 57 -6.81 1.42 1.78
C SER A 57 -7.16 2.89 2.06
N ASN A 58 -6.15 3.71 2.37
CA ASN A 58 -6.32 5.14 2.63
C ASN A 58 -6.89 5.90 1.42
N PHE A 59 -6.55 5.48 0.19
CA PHE A 59 -7.10 6.11 -1.01
C PHE A 59 -8.46 5.52 -1.41
N THR A 60 -8.77 4.27 -1.03
CA THR A 60 -10.09 3.67 -1.25
C THR A 60 -11.16 4.41 -0.43
N SER A 61 -10.87 4.75 0.83
CA SER A 61 -11.76 5.56 1.69
C SER A 61 -11.92 7.02 1.23
N MET A 62 -11.08 7.48 0.30
CA MET A 62 -11.17 8.81 -0.33
C MET A 62 -11.99 8.82 -1.62
N GLY A 63 -12.64 7.70 -1.98
CA GLY A 63 -13.43 7.57 -3.20
C GLY A 63 -12.58 7.14 -4.41
N ALA A 64 -11.85 6.03 -4.29
CA ALA A 64 -10.96 5.53 -5.35
C ALA A 64 -11.63 5.28 -6.71
N ASN A 65 -12.95 5.08 -6.76
CA ASN A 65 -13.71 4.85 -7.99
C ASN A 65 -14.14 6.16 -8.66
N THR A 66 -13.50 7.28 -8.32
CA THR A 66 -13.91 8.61 -8.78
C THR A 66 -12.84 9.27 -9.62
N PHE A 67 -13.30 10.08 -10.56
CA PHE A 67 -12.46 11.01 -11.28
C PHE A 67 -13.09 12.39 -11.27
N THR A 68 -12.25 13.38 -11.50
CA THR A 68 -12.61 14.80 -11.46
C THR A 68 -12.20 15.48 -12.74
N ILE A 69 -13.12 16.22 -13.33
CA ILE A 69 -12.87 17.08 -14.48
C ILE A 69 -12.65 18.50 -13.95
N ARG A 70 -11.48 19.07 -14.24
CA ARG A 70 -11.05 20.39 -13.75
C ARG A 70 -10.23 21.13 -14.79
N ASN A 71 -10.14 22.44 -14.63
CA ASN A 71 -9.38 23.31 -15.55
C ASN A 71 -7.87 23.38 -15.25
N ARG A 72 -7.36 22.52 -14.37
CA ARG A 72 -5.97 22.52 -13.92
C ARG A 72 -5.61 21.12 -13.43
N GLY A 73 -4.42 20.65 -13.80
CA GLY A 73 -3.83 19.44 -13.25
C GLY A 73 -3.40 19.53 -11.80
N THR A 74 -3.27 18.38 -11.15
CA THR A 74 -2.86 18.31 -9.75
C THR A 74 -1.43 18.82 -9.59
N ASN A 75 -1.23 19.77 -8.69
CA ASN A 75 0.02 20.49 -8.49
C ASN A 75 1.03 19.67 -7.67
N ILE A 76 1.28 18.41 -8.06
CA ILE A 76 2.20 17.52 -7.36
C ILE A 76 3.59 17.67 -7.98
N ARG A 77 4.44 18.48 -7.35
CA ARG A 77 5.88 18.52 -7.64
C ARG A 77 6.57 17.42 -6.84
N ILE A 78 6.86 16.29 -7.48
CA ILE A 78 7.80 15.30 -6.94
C ILE A 78 9.13 15.48 -7.66
N GLY A 79 10.17 15.85 -6.88
CA GLY A 79 11.54 16.02 -7.38
C GLY A 79 11.78 17.29 -8.23
N ARG A 80 12.99 17.38 -8.81
CA ARG A 80 13.45 18.51 -9.65
C ARG A 80 12.83 18.56 -11.06
N GLY A 81 12.01 17.57 -11.45
CA GLY A 81 11.47 17.40 -12.81
C GLY A 81 9.97 17.66 -12.99
N GLY A 82 9.31 18.35 -12.06
CA GLY A 82 7.85 18.56 -12.14
C GLY A 82 7.42 19.41 -13.35
N LYS A 83 6.57 18.85 -14.23
CA LYS A 83 5.89 19.61 -15.30
C LYS A 83 5.03 20.70 -14.64
N LYS A 84 5.14 21.95 -15.10
CA LYS A 84 4.22 23.02 -14.68
C LYS A 84 2.79 22.59 -15.00
N PRO A 85 1.82 22.71 -14.07
CA PRO A 85 0.44 22.32 -14.35
C PRO A 85 -0.07 23.16 -15.53
N LYS A 86 -0.54 22.49 -16.59
CA LYS A 86 -1.25 23.17 -17.69
C LYS A 86 -2.51 23.79 -17.08
N ARG A 87 -2.61 25.12 -17.17
CA ARG A 87 -3.79 25.86 -16.72
C ARG A 87 -4.67 26.09 -17.92
N TYR A 88 -5.84 25.47 -17.92
CA TYR A 88 -6.81 25.60 -18.97
C TYR A 88 -7.86 26.67 -18.66
N THR A 89 -8.68 26.99 -19.65
CA THR A 89 -9.81 27.90 -19.52
C THR A 89 -10.79 27.36 -18.47
N ARG A 90 -11.34 28.26 -17.64
CA ARG A 90 -12.26 27.89 -16.55
C ARG A 90 -13.44 27.06 -17.08
N ILE A 91 -13.92 26.15 -16.24
CA ILE A 91 -15.19 25.44 -16.46
C ILE A 91 -16.28 26.30 -15.82
N THR A 92 -17.26 26.70 -16.62
CA THR A 92 -18.42 27.48 -16.18
C THR A 92 -19.50 26.58 -15.58
N TYR A 93 -20.38 27.15 -14.75
CA TYR A 93 -21.50 26.41 -14.19
C TYR A 93 -22.38 25.77 -15.28
N ARG A 94 -22.68 26.51 -16.36
CA ARG A 94 -23.51 26.01 -17.47
C ARG A 94 -22.88 24.81 -18.18
N GLU A 95 -21.56 24.80 -18.31
CA GLU A 95 -20.86 23.64 -18.89
C GLU A 95 -20.90 22.43 -17.95
N ALA A 96 -20.72 22.64 -16.65
CA ALA A 96 -20.82 21.58 -15.65
C ALA A 96 -22.23 20.99 -15.56
N GLU A 97 -23.27 21.84 -15.56
CA GLU A 97 -24.68 21.46 -15.56
C GLU A 97 -25.05 20.71 -16.86
N ARG A 98 -24.65 21.24 -18.02
CA ARG A 98 -24.87 20.56 -19.31
C ARG A 98 -24.19 19.19 -19.37
N PHE A 99 -22.99 19.05 -18.79
CA PHE A 99 -22.33 17.76 -18.69
C PHE A 99 -23.14 16.79 -17.82
N GLN A 100 -23.63 17.23 -16.66
CA GLN A 100 -24.46 16.42 -15.77
C GLN A 100 -25.74 15.93 -16.46
N GLU A 101 -26.34 16.73 -17.35
CA GLU A 101 -27.54 16.37 -18.13
C GLU A 101 -27.24 15.47 -19.34
N THR A 102 -26.08 15.63 -19.98
CA THR A 102 -25.75 14.96 -21.25
C THR A 102 -25.01 13.63 -21.04
N PHE A 103 -24.34 13.46 -19.89
CA PHE A 103 -23.51 12.29 -19.63
C PHE A 103 -24.36 11.04 -19.39
N GLN A 104 -24.40 10.16 -20.40
CA GLN A 104 -25.16 8.91 -20.37
C GLN A 104 -24.22 7.73 -20.06
N PHE A 105 -23.91 7.54 -18.78
CA PHE A 105 -23.14 6.40 -18.30
C PHE A 105 -23.67 6.00 -16.92
N PRO A 106 -23.64 4.70 -16.54
CA PRO A 106 -23.99 4.25 -15.19
C PRO A 106 -22.94 4.74 -14.17
N ALA A 107 -23.10 5.99 -13.75
CA ALA A 107 -22.22 6.69 -12.82
C ALA A 107 -22.95 7.86 -12.16
N LEU A 108 -22.57 8.17 -10.93
CA LEU A 108 -23.10 9.30 -10.20
C LEU A 108 -22.25 10.55 -10.48
N VAL A 109 -22.87 11.62 -10.98
CA VAL A 109 -22.21 12.89 -11.26
C VAL A 109 -22.53 13.93 -10.17
N SER A 110 -21.50 14.64 -9.73
CA SER A 110 -21.60 15.75 -8.80
C SER A 110 -20.86 16.98 -9.33
N VAL A 111 -21.41 18.16 -9.07
CA VAL A 111 -20.78 19.45 -9.37
C VAL A 111 -20.42 20.17 -8.08
N SER A 112 -19.21 20.72 -8.04
CA SER A 112 -18.74 21.48 -6.89
C SER A 112 -17.80 22.62 -7.27
N ALA A 113 -17.64 23.58 -6.35
CA ALA A 113 -16.70 24.69 -6.49
C ALA A 113 -16.24 25.18 -5.13
N TYR A 114 -14.97 25.56 -5.02
CA TYR A 114 -14.47 26.25 -3.83
C TYR A 114 -15.00 27.68 -3.80
N ALA A 115 -15.77 27.99 -2.75
CA ALA A 115 -16.23 29.34 -2.48
C ALA A 115 -15.12 30.18 -1.84
N SER A 116 -14.36 29.59 -0.90
CA SER A 116 -13.22 30.21 -0.26
C SER A 116 -12.25 29.17 0.29
N PHE A 117 -10.94 29.45 0.25
CA PHE A 117 -9.88 28.60 0.80
C PHE A 117 -9.43 29.04 2.21
N ALA A 118 -9.92 30.17 2.69
CA ALA A 118 -9.53 30.75 3.97
C ALA A 118 -10.72 31.52 4.54
N SER A 119 -11.63 30.81 5.20
CA SER A 119 -12.79 31.41 5.86
C SER A 119 -12.71 31.22 7.35
N THR A 120 -13.41 32.10 8.05
CA THR A 120 -13.67 31.95 9.46
C THR A 120 -15.15 31.71 9.70
N LEU A 121 -15.45 30.73 10.53
CA LEU A 121 -16.79 30.46 11.01
C LEU A 121 -16.95 30.99 12.43
N LYS A 122 -18.16 31.47 12.73
CA LYS A 122 -18.51 32.02 14.04
C LYS A 122 -19.86 31.48 14.52
N HIS A 123 -19.92 31.10 15.79
CA HIS A 123 -21.15 30.77 16.49
C HIS A 123 -21.11 31.40 17.90
N GLY A 124 -22.00 32.36 18.18
CA GLY A 124 -21.97 33.08 19.47
C GLY A 124 -20.64 33.84 19.68
N SER A 125 -19.94 33.53 20.78
CA SER A 125 -18.60 34.03 21.11
C SER A 125 -17.47 33.26 20.41
N GLU A 126 -17.72 32.01 20.01
CA GLU A 126 -16.71 31.11 19.46
C GLU A 126 -16.44 31.38 17.98
N LYS A 127 -15.17 31.29 17.59
CA LYS A 127 -14.70 31.61 16.24
C LYS A 127 -13.55 30.69 15.84
N THR A 128 -13.61 30.16 14.62
CA THR A 128 -12.52 29.33 14.08
C THR A 128 -11.32 30.18 13.63
N GLN A 129 -10.18 29.53 13.37
CA GLN A 129 -9.08 30.17 12.65
C GLN A 129 -9.48 30.47 11.18
N PRO A 130 -8.86 31.46 10.51
CA PRO A 130 -9.14 31.83 9.12
C PRO A 130 -8.49 30.85 8.11
N ASN A 131 -8.67 29.56 8.33
CA ASN A 131 -8.07 28.48 7.52
C ASN A 131 -9.10 27.38 7.17
N ILE A 132 -10.40 27.69 7.30
CA ILE A 132 -11.46 26.73 6.97
C ILE A 132 -11.83 26.88 5.50
N ASN A 133 -11.82 25.76 4.78
CA ASN A 133 -12.26 25.71 3.40
C ASN A 133 -13.79 25.74 3.35
N VAL A 134 -14.35 26.61 2.51
CA VAL A 134 -15.79 26.66 2.22
C VAL A 134 -16.01 26.21 0.80
N MET A 135 -16.80 25.16 0.65
CA MET A 135 -17.08 24.51 -0.62
C MET A 135 -18.58 24.57 -0.91
N GLY A 136 -18.92 24.99 -2.12
CA GLY A 136 -20.26 24.85 -2.66
C GLY A 136 -20.36 23.50 -3.36
N CYS A 137 -21.33 22.68 -2.97
CA CYS A 137 -21.53 21.38 -3.60
C CYS A 137 -23.02 21.00 -3.71
N ASP A 138 -23.30 20.07 -4.61
CA ASP A 138 -24.63 19.48 -4.75
C ASP A 138 -24.86 18.32 -3.77
N ALA A 139 -26.07 17.74 -3.80
CA ALA A 139 -26.42 16.62 -2.93
C ALA A 139 -25.58 15.36 -3.19
N ASN A 140 -25.06 15.17 -4.40
CA ASN A 140 -24.29 13.98 -4.78
C ASN A 140 -22.83 14.05 -4.33
N TYR A 141 -22.35 15.22 -3.92
CA TYR A 141 -20.94 15.42 -3.61
C TYR A 141 -20.41 14.56 -2.46
N PHE A 142 -21.19 14.40 -1.40
CA PHE A 142 -20.77 13.60 -0.25
C PHE A 142 -20.58 12.14 -0.64
N ILE A 143 -21.46 11.59 -1.47
CA ILE A 143 -21.35 10.22 -1.99
C ILE A 143 -20.14 10.09 -2.92
N THR A 144 -19.99 11.00 -3.89
CA THR A 144 -18.87 10.97 -4.84
C THR A 144 -17.51 11.21 -4.18
N SER A 145 -17.45 11.90 -3.05
CA SER A 145 -16.21 12.14 -2.30
C SER A 145 -16.04 11.20 -1.10
N GLY A 146 -16.94 10.22 -0.95
CA GLY A 146 -16.95 9.20 0.10
C GLY A 146 -17.12 9.73 1.52
N TYR A 147 -17.72 10.90 1.73
CA TYR A 147 -17.97 11.46 3.06
C TYR A 147 -19.16 10.80 3.74
N ASP A 148 -18.91 10.31 4.95
CA ASP A 148 -19.96 9.82 5.86
C ASP A 148 -20.38 10.91 6.84
N PHE A 149 -21.58 10.76 7.40
CA PHE A 149 -22.15 11.69 8.39
C PHE A 149 -22.05 11.09 9.79
N GLU A 150 -21.48 11.84 10.74
CA GLU A 150 -21.52 11.51 12.17
C GLU A 150 -22.92 11.82 12.72
N LEU A 151 -23.45 12.98 12.35
CA LEU A 151 -24.72 13.51 12.84
C LEU A 151 -25.48 14.20 11.70
N GLY A 152 -26.80 14.11 11.73
CA GLY A 152 -27.68 14.83 10.82
C GLY A 152 -27.82 14.16 9.45
N ARG A 153 -27.87 14.96 8.38
CA ARG A 153 -28.18 14.48 7.03
C ARG A 153 -27.48 15.26 5.92
N ASN A 154 -27.52 14.66 4.73
CA ASN A 154 -27.17 15.28 3.46
C ASN A 154 -28.18 16.38 3.04
N PHE A 155 -27.78 17.24 2.09
CA PHE A 155 -28.66 18.17 1.39
C PHE A 155 -29.78 17.41 0.67
N SER A 156 -30.99 17.94 0.76
CA SER A 156 -32.07 17.54 -0.14
C SER A 156 -31.89 18.18 -1.52
N GLU A 157 -32.44 17.56 -2.56
CA GLU A 157 -32.43 18.13 -3.91
C GLU A 157 -33.09 19.52 -3.95
N THR A 158 -34.14 19.72 -3.15
CA THR A 158 -34.86 21.00 -3.05
C THR A 158 -33.94 22.08 -2.46
N GLU A 159 -33.24 21.78 -1.37
CA GLU A 159 -32.29 22.72 -0.75
C GLU A 159 -31.13 23.07 -1.69
N SER A 160 -30.61 22.08 -2.42
CA SER A 160 -29.53 22.26 -3.38
C SER A 160 -29.98 23.15 -4.57
N ARG A 161 -31.17 22.88 -5.11
CA ARG A 161 -31.73 23.60 -6.28
C ARG A 161 -32.11 25.04 -5.96
N PHE A 162 -32.76 25.29 -4.82
CA PHE A 162 -33.19 26.64 -4.45
C PHE A 162 -32.13 27.46 -3.69
N GLY A 163 -31.00 26.85 -3.31
CA GLY A 163 -29.93 27.55 -2.59
C GLY A 163 -30.32 27.93 -1.18
N ILE A 164 -31.07 27.07 -0.49
CA ILE A 164 -31.45 27.30 0.91
C ILE A 164 -30.15 27.40 1.74
N PRO A 165 -30.03 28.38 2.67
CA PRO A 165 -28.81 28.62 3.44
C PRO A 165 -28.63 27.58 4.55
N VAL A 166 -28.28 26.36 4.16
CA VAL A 166 -27.90 25.24 5.02
C VAL A 166 -26.40 24.93 4.88
N ILE A 167 -25.81 24.39 5.94
CA ILE A 167 -24.38 24.05 6.01
C ILE A 167 -24.18 22.66 6.63
N VAL A 168 -23.20 21.94 6.09
CA VAL A 168 -22.62 20.73 6.66
C VAL A 168 -21.19 21.04 7.09
N ILE A 169 -20.83 20.70 8.33
CA ILE A 169 -19.54 21.05 8.92
C ILE A 169 -18.67 19.80 9.15
N GLY A 170 -17.35 19.95 9.05
CA GLY A 170 -16.41 18.89 9.45
C GLY A 170 -16.28 18.76 10.97
N SER A 171 -15.74 17.62 11.43
CA SER A 171 -15.56 17.30 12.85
C SER A 171 -14.72 18.36 13.59
N VAL A 172 -13.61 18.82 13.00
CA VAL A 172 -12.77 19.88 13.61
C VAL A 172 -13.53 21.20 13.78
N VAL A 173 -14.43 21.52 12.87
CA VAL A 173 -15.25 22.73 12.96
C VAL A 173 -16.31 22.58 14.05
N LYS A 174 -16.91 21.39 14.20
CA LYS A 174 -17.82 21.07 15.32
C LYS A 174 -17.11 21.31 16.65
N ASP A 175 -15.93 20.72 16.84
CA ASP A 175 -15.22 20.74 18.13
C ASP A 175 -14.75 22.13 18.55
N VAL A 176 -14.49 23.02 17.58
CA VAL A 176 -14.10 24.40 17.86
C VAL A 176 -15.30 25.30 18.14
N LEU A 177 -16.43 25.10 17.45
CA LEU A 177 -17.59 26.00 17.55
C LEU A 177 -18.62 25.58 18.60
N PHE A 178 -18.66 24.30 18.96
CA PHE A 178 -19.65 23.73 19.86
C PHE A 178 -18.95 22.98 20.99
N ALA A 179 -19.40 23.19 22.22
CA ALA A 179 -18.94 22.41 23.36
C ALA A 179 -19.36 20.94 23.19
N LYS A 180 -18.59 20.00 23.76
CA LYS A 180 -18.74 18.55 23.55
C LYS A 180 -20.16 17.97 23.77
N ASN A 181 -20.99 18.63 24.57
CA ASN A 181 -22.35 18.17 24.90
C ASN A 181 -23.47 18.98 24.20
N VAL A 182 -23.14 19.85 23.25
CA VAL A 182 -24.12 20.68 22.54
C VAL A 182 -24.37 20.09 21.16
N ASP A 183 -25.62 19.77 20.86
CA ASP A 183 -26.02 19.34 19.52
C ASP A 183 -25.88 20.51 18.52
N PRO A 184 -25.01 20.39 17.50
CA PRO A 184 -24.83 21.43 16.50
C PRO A 184 -26.01 21.52 15.52
N ILE A 185 -26.84 20.48 15.38
CA ILE A 185 -27.93 20.44 14.40
C ILE A 185 -28.96 21.55 14.68
N GLY A 186 -29.40 22.23 13.62
CA GLY A 186 -30.38 23.30 13.69
C GLY A 186 -29.84 24.65 14.17
N LYS A 187 -28.60 24.70 14.67
CA LYS A 187 -27.95 25.95 15.09
C LYS A 187 -27.51 26.77 13.88
N MET A 188 -27.43 28.08 14.08
CA MET A 188 -26.98 29.01 13.05
C MET A 188 -25.48 29.28 13.18
N VAL A 189 -24.73 29.11 12.11
CA VAL A 189 -23.30 29.41 12.02
C VAL A 189 -23.09 30.48 10.97
N ALA A 190 -22.33 31.51 11.31
CA ALA A 190 -21.96 32.57 10.37
C ALA A 190 -20.68 32.18 9.63
N VAL A 191 -20.71 32.27 8.30
CA VAL A 191 -19.56 32.09 7.40
C VAL A 191 -19.33 33.43 6.71
N GLY A 192 -18.30 34.18 7.12
CA GLY A 192 -18.15 35.56 6.66
C GLY A 192 -19.37 36.43 7.04
N ALA A 193 -20.07 36.99 6.06
CA ALA A 193 -21.23 37.87 6.28
C ALA A 193 -22.58 37.13 6.37
N SER A 194 -22.64 35.86 5.96
CA SER A 194 -23.90 35.11 5.81
C SER A 194 -24.09 34.09 6.92
N LYS A 195 -25.36 33.83 7.27
CA LYS A 195 -25.73 32.85 8.31
C LYS A 195 -26.35 31.61 7.68
N TYR A 196 -25.88 30.45 8.11
CA TYR A 196 -26.31 29.15 7.63
C TYR A 196 -26.81 28.28 8.78
N ARG A 197 -27.85 27.47 8.51
CA ARG A 197 -28.33 26.48 9.48
C ARG A 197 -27.56 25.18 9.34
N VAL A 198 -26.99 24.67 10.42
CA VAL A 198 -26.29 23.38 10.43
C VAL A 198 -27.32 22.26 10.29
N ILE A 199 -27.12 21.38 9.31
CA ILE A 199 -28.00 20.22 9.06
C ILE A 199 -27.28 18.88 9.19
N GLY A 200 -25.94 18.90 9.25
CA GLY A 200 -25.14 17.70 9.37
C GLY A 200 -23.70 17.99 9.78
N VAL A 201 -23.07 16.96 10.35
CA VAL A 201 -21.66 16.91 10.72
C VAL A 201 -21.04 15.71 10.03
N LEU A 202 -19.91 15.92 9.36
CA LEU A 202 -19.15 14.85 8.72
C LEU A 202 -18.42 14.01 9.75
N ALA A 203 -18.40 12.69 9.55
CA ALA A 203 -17.57 11.78 10.29
C ALA A 203 -16.09 12.11 10.07
N GLU A 204 -15.29 11.91 11.11
CA GLU A 204 -13.85 12.15 11.06
C GLU A 204 -13.20 11.18 10.06
N LYS A 205 -12.54 11.72 9.03
CA LYS A 205 -11.81 10.90 8.05
C LYS A 205 -10.36 10.66 8.44
N GLY A 206 -9.90 11.22 9.55
CA GLY A 206 -8.53 11.16 10.02
C GLY A 206 -7.64 12.11 9.22
N SER A 207 -6.88 12.94 9.92
CA SER A 207 -5.95 13.90 9.31
C SER A 207 -4.62 13.24 8.91
N THR A 208 -4.63 12.29 7.98
CA THR A 208 -3.37 11.68 7.52
C THR A 208 -2.68 12.65 6.55
N MET A 209 -1.49 13.13 6.92
CA MET A 209 -0.57 13.90 6.07
C MET A 209 -1.03 15.33 5.69
N GLY A 210 -1.56 16.12 6.63
CA GLY A 210 -1.68 17.58 6.47
C GLY A 210 -2.70 18.08 5.42
N PHE A 211 -3.38 17.18 4.72
CA PHE A 211 -4.55 17.49 3.91
C PHE A 211 -5.77 17.52 4.82
N GLY A 212 -6.09 18.70 5.36
CA GLY A 212 -7.17 18.92 6.32
C GLY A 212 -8.57 18.62 5.77
N GLY A 213 -8.89 17.34 5.56
CA GLY A 213 -10.21 16.85 5.16
C GLY A 213 -11.30 17.23 6.16
N ASP A 214 -10.95 17.35 7.44
CA ASP A 214 -11.87 17.67 8.52
C ASP A 214 -12.02 19.19 8.78
N LYS A 215 -11.13 20.03 8.23
CA LYS A 215 -11.21 21.51 8.27
C LYS A 215 -12.00 22.06 7.09
N THR A 216 -13.16 21.48 6.85
CA THR A 216 -14.01 21.82 5.70
C THR A 216 -15.42 22.18 6.15
N CYS A 217 -16.06 23.02 5.35
CA CYS A 217 -17.45 23.41 5.48
C CYS A 217 -18.08 23.38 4.10
N MET A 218 -19.24 22.77 4.01
CA MET A 218 -19.95 22.57 2.75
C MET A 218 -21.30 23.26 2.81
N ILE A 219 -21.57 24.08 1.80
CA ILE A 219 -22.85 24.76 1.60
C ILE A 219 -23.41 24.34 0.25
N THR A 220 -24.70 24.60 0.03
CA THR A 220 -25.33 24.29 -1.26
C THR A 220 -24.65 25.07 -2.39
N LEU A 221 -24.44 24.40 -3.53
CA LEU A 221 -23.78 24.99 -4.70
C LEU A 221 -24.46 26.30 -5.13
N THR A 222 -25.79 26.33 -5.11
CA THR A 222 -26.57 27.52 -5.47
C THR A 222 -26.35 28.67 -4.48
N SER A 223 -26.33 28.41 -3.17
CA SER A 223 -26.01 29.44 -2.17
C SER A 223 -24.58 29.96 -2.32
N ALA A 224 -23.62 29.07 -2.57
CA ALA A 224 -22.23 29.45 -2.86
C ALA A 224 -22.13 30.37 -4.08
N ARG A 225 -22.89 30.07 -5.13
CA ARG A 225 -22.94 30.86 -6.37
C ARG A 225 -23.49 32.26 -6.18
N GLN A 226 -24.54 32.38 -5.37
CA GLN A 226 -25.18 33.67 -5.12
C GLN A 226 -24.34 34.58 -4.22
N GLN A 227 -23.61 34.01 -3.25
CA GLN A 227 -23.01 34.81 -2.18
C GLN A 227 -21.48 34.95 -2.25
N TYR A 228 -20.77 34.00 -2.86
CA TYR A 228 -19.30 33.95 -2.78
C TYR A 228 -18.60 33.78 -4.12
N LEU A 229 -19.18 33.05 -5.07
CA LEU A 229 -18.47 32.70 -6.31
C LEU A 229 -18.46 33.86 -7.29
N SER A 230 -17.26 34.34 -7.61
CA SER A 230 -17.03 35.28 -8.70
C SER A 230 -17.35 34.62 -10.06
N PRO A 231 -17.75 35.38 -11.10
CA PRO A 231 -17.85 34.87 -12.47
C PRO A 231 -16.56 34.23 -13.02
N LYS A 232 -15.42 34.46 -12.36
CA LYS A 232 -14.12 33.87 -12.71
C LYS A 232 -13.86 32.51 -12.07
N THR A 233 -14.70 32.04 -11.15
CA THR A 233 -14.49 30.75 -10.48
C THR A 233 -14.68 29.59 -11.45
N SER A 234 -13.81 28.59 -11.38
CA SER A 234 -13.96 27.34 -12.12
C SER A 234 -14.69 26.32 -11.27
N PHE A 235 -15.61 25.60 -11.89
CA PHE A 235 -16.29 24.45 -11.29
C PHE A 235 -15.46 23.18 -11.53
N THR A 236 -15.66 22.20 -10.65
CA THR A 236 -15.12 20.85 -10.74
C THR A 236 -16.29 19.89 -10.86
N VAL A 237 -16.22 18.98 -11.83
CA VAL A 237 -17.19 17.89 -11.96
C VAL A 237 -16.55 16.63 -11.42
N SER A 238 -17.18 16.00 -10.44
CA SER A 238 -16.78 14.71 -9.89
C SER A 238 -17.71 13.63 -10.43
N VAL A 239 -17.15 12.50 -10.84
CA VAL A 239 -17.91 11.36 -11.35
C VAL A 239 -17.48 10.13 -10.56
N LEU A 240 -18.44 9.44 -9.96
CA LEU A 240 -18.27 8.15 -9.28
C LEU A 240 -18.76 7.06 -10.23
N ALA A 241 -17.86 6.20 -10.68
CA ALA A 241 -18.22 5.04 -11.48
C ALA A 241 -18.75 3.92 -10.57
N ASP A 242 -19.73 3.15 -11.06
CA ASP A 242 -20.33 2.04 -10.31
C ASP A 242 -19.30 0.97 -9.90
N ASN A 243 -18.28 0.76 -10.72
CA ASN A 243 -17.19 -0.18 -10.41
C ASN A 243 -15.84 0.30 -10.95
N VAL A 244 -14.76 -0.20 -10.33
CA VAL A 244 -13.36 0.11 -10.72
C VAL A 244 -13.07 -0.28 -12.17
N ALA A 245 -13.61 -1.42 -12.63
CA ALA A 245 -13.35 -1.94 -13.97
C ALA A 245 -13.88 -1.00 -15.08
N SER A 246 -14.97 -0.31 -14.82
CA SER A 246 -15.62 0.64 -15.72
C SER A 246 -15.00 2.04 -15.66
N LEU A 247 -14.10 2.32 -14.71
CA LEU A 247 -13.54 3.65 -14.50
C LEU A 247 -12.83 4.19 -15.76
N GLU A 248 -12.07 3.35 -16.46
CA GLU A 248 -11.40 3.69 -17.72
C GLU A 248 -12.40 4.05 -18.83
N SER A 249 -13.45 3.24 -18.96
CA SER A 249 -14.52 3.47 -19.93
C SER A 249 -15.31 4.73 -19.59
N ALA A 250 -15.63 4.95 -18.31
CA ALA A 250 -16.31 6.14 -17.82
C ALA A 250 -15.49 7.41 -18.07
N ILE A 251 -14.16 7.34 -17.89
CA ILE A 251 -13.26 8.46 -18.18
C ILE A 251 -13.21 8.76 -19.67
N SER A 252 -13.15 7.73 -20.50
CA SER A 252 -13.13 7.88 -21.96
C SER A 252 -14.43 8.51 -22.46
N GLU A 253 -15.58 8.02 -21.97
CA GLU A 253 -16.90 8.55 -22.30
C GLU A 253 -17.10 9.98 -21.77
N ALA A 254 -16.68 10.24 -20.53
CA ALA A 254 -16.77 11.57 -19.93
C ALA A 254 -15.86 12.57 -20.67
N THR A 255 -14.68 12.13 -21.12
CA THR A 255 -13.80 12.95 -21.94
C THR A 255 -14.46 13.29 -23.28
N GLY A 256 -15.07 12.31 -23.96
CA GLY A 256 -15.82 12.53 -25.19
C GLY A 256 -16.98 13.51 -25.00
N THR A 257 -17.83 13.24 -24.02
CA THR A 257 -18.99 14.08 -23.67
C THR A 257 -18.56 15.51 -23.32
N PHE A 258 -17.54 15.68 -22.49
CA PHE A 258 -17.10 17.01 -22.06
C PHE A 258 -16.42 17.80 -23.18
N ARG A 259 -15.74 17.13 -24.13
CA ARG A 259 -15.26 17.78 -25.37
C ARG A 259 -16.39 18.38 -26.19
N VAL A 260 -17.53 17.67 -26.31
CA VAL A 260 -18.72 18.17 -27.01
C VAL A 260 -19.32 19.36 -26.27
N VAL A 261 -19.46 19.28 -24.94
CA VAL A 261 -19.94 20.40 -24.11
C VAL A 261 -19.07 21.65 -24.28
N ARG A 262 -17.75 21.46 -24.39
CA ARG A 262 -16.74 22.51 -24.54
C ARG A 262 -16.51 22.97 -25.99
N GLY A 263 -17.11 22.30 -26.98
CA GLY A 263 -16.91 22.58 -28.39
C GLY A 263 -15.49 22.34 -28.89
N VAL A 264 -14.74 21.42 -28.28
CA VAL A 264 -13.35 21.08 -28.70
C VAL A 264 -13.40 20.26 -29.98
N LYS A 265 -12.72 20.71 -31.04
CA LYS A 265 -12.76 20.06 -32.36
C LYS A 265 -12.01 18.73 -32.37
N ALA A 266 -12.32 17.86 -33.33
CA ALA A 266 -11.53 16.65 -33.56
C ALA A 266 -10.08 17.03 -33.91
N GLY A 267 -9.11 16.41 -33.23
CA GLY A 267 -7.68 16.69 -33.42
C GLY A 267 -7.08 17.76 -32.48
N GLU A 268 -7.89 18.55 -31.77
CA GLU A 268 -7.39 19.51 -30.77
C GLU A 268 -7.09 18.85 -29.42
N GLU A 269 -6.05 19.31 -28.72
CA GLU A 269 -5.77 18.90 -27.33
C GLU A 269 -6.93 19.29 -26.40
N ASN A 270 -7.17 18.50 -25.34
CA ASN A 270 -8.19 18.82 -24.34
C ASN A 270 -7.90 20.16 -23.66
N ASN A 271 -8.93 21.00 -23.51
CA ASN A 271 -8.88 22.25 -22.74
C ASN A 271 -9.35 22.07 -21.29
N PHE A 272 -9.19 20.87 -20.76
CA PHE A 272 -9.54 20.45 -19.42
C PHE A 272 -8.69 19.23 -19.06
N GLU A 273 -8.67 18.90 -17.78
CA GLU A 273 -7.93 17.75 -17.27
C GLU A 273 -8.88 16.83 -16.52
N VAL A 274 -8.79 15.54 -16.84
CA VAL A 274 -9.46 14.48 -16.10
C VAL A 274 -8.43 13.88 -15.16
N VAL A 275 -8.67 14.02 -13.86
CA VAL A 275 -7.77 13.54 -12.82
C VAL A 275 -8.49 12.50 -12.00
N ARG A 276 -7.92 11.30 -11.95
CA ARG A 276 -8.42 10.23 -11.09
C ARG A 276 -8.00 10.44 -9.64
N SER A 277 -8.86 10.02 -8.73
CA SER A 277 -8.59 10.06 -7.30
C SER A 277 -7.49 9.07 -6.88
N ASP A 278 -7.29 7.99 -7.65
CA ASP A 278 -6.23 6.99 -7.44
C ASP A 278 -4.90 7.34 -8.13
N ASN A 279 -4.80 8.45 -8.88
CA ASN A 279 -3.58 8.74 -9.64
C ASN A 279 -2.36 8.92 -8.73
N LEU A 280 -2.55 9.53 -7.56
CA LEU A 280 -1.48 9.71 -6.58
C LEU A 280 -1.10 8.38 -5.90
N SER A 281 -2.07 7.54 -5.51
CA SER A 281 -1.77 6.21 -4.98
C SER A 281 -1.06 5.35 -6.00
N LYS A 282 -1.52 5.36 -7.26
CA LYS A 282 -0.85 4.66 -8.36
C LYS A 282 0.58 5.13 -8.55
N MET A 283 0.83 6.44 -8.60
CA MET A 283 2.19 6.97 -8.68
C MET A 283 3.06 6.52 -7.49
N LEU A 284 2.54 6.53 -6.27
CA LEU A 284 3.30 6.08 -5.09
C LEU A 284 3.58 4.56 -5.15
N VAL A 285 2.59 3.76 -5.53
CA VAL A 285 2.72 2.31 -5.70
C VAL A 285 3.71 1.97 -6.82
N ASP A 286 3.69 2.71 -7.91
CA ASP A 286 4.63 2.55 -9.02
C ASP A 286 6.07 2.89 -8.59
N ASN A 287 6.28 3.94 -7.79
CA ASN A 287 7.60 4.23 -7.20
C ASN A 287 8.07 3.12 -6.23
N LEU A 288 7.15 2.48 -5.51
CA LEU A 288 7.49 1.35 -4.63
C LEU A 288 7.92 0.10 -5.41
N TYR A 289 7.57 -0.03 -6.69
CA TYR A 289 8.04 -1.13 -7.52
C TYR A 289 9.57 -1.11 -7.68
N GLU A 290 10.17 0.06 -7.92
CA GLU A 290 11.63 0.20 -8.00
C GLU A 290 12.31 -0.17 -6.68
N VAL A 291 11.74 0.26 -5.56
CA VAL A 291 12.23 -0.08 -4.21
C VAL A 291 12.10 -1.59 -3.96
N GLN A 292 11.02 -2.22 -4.43
CA GLN A 292 10.81 -3.66 -4.31
C GLN A 292 11.86 -4.45 -5.08
N VAL A 293 12.17 -4.05 -6.32
CA VAL A 293 13.23 -4.69 -7.12
C VAL A 293 14.59 -4.54 -6.44
N ALA A 294 14.91 -3.34 -5.92
CA ALA A 294 16.14 -3.12 -5.17
C ALA A 294 16.22 -3.98 -3.89
N GLY A 295 15.12 -4.05 -3.11
CA GLY A 295 15.03 -4.87 -1.91
C GLY A 295 15.19 -6.36 -2.20
N PHE A 296 14.58 -6.84 -3.29
CA PHE A 296 14.74 -8.22 -3.75
C PHE A 296 16.20 -8.54 -4.13
N MET A 297 16.86 -7.64 -4.86
CA MET A 297 18.28 -7.77 -5.22
C MET A 297 19.19 -7.81 -3.98
N ILE A 298 18.97 -6.92 -3.01
CA ILE A 298 19.71 -6.91 -1.74
C ILE A 298 19.50 -8.23 -0.98
N GLY A 299 18.26 -8.74 -0.96
CA GLY A 299 17.94 -10.03 -0.36
C GLY A 299 18.70 -11.18 -1.02
N ILE A 300 18.74 -11.24 -2.36
CA ILE A 300 19.52 -12.24 -3.10
C ILE A 300 21.01 -12.16 -2.75
N ILE A 301 21.60 -10.96 -2.76
CA ILE A 301 23.03 -10.79 -2.47
C ILE A 301 23.35 -11.26 -1.05
N THR A 302 22.49 -10.94 -0.08
CA THR A 302 22.65 -11.37 1.32
C THR A 302 22.56 -12.89 1.45
N LEU A 303 21.64 -13.52 0.71
CA LEU A 303 21.48 -14.97 0.66
C LEU A 303 22.65 -15.69 -0.02
N MET A 304 23.24 -15.09 -1.06
CA MET A 304 24.47 -15.61 -1.66
C MET A 304 25.61 -15.61 -0.64
N GLY A 305 25.77 -14.54 0.13
CA GLY A 305 26.72 -14.48 1.24
C GLY A 305 26.46 -15.58 2.28
N ALA A 306 25.19 -15.79 2.64
CA ALA A 306 24.79 -16.87 3.55
C ALA A 306 25.10 -18.28 2.99
N ALA A 307 24.89 -18.49 1.69
CA ALA A 307 25.20 -19.75 1.01
C ALA A 307 26.70 -20.07 1.06
N ILE A 308 27.56 -19.07 0.82
CA ILE A 308 29.03 -19.22 0.91
C ILE A 308 29.44 -19.51 2.35
N GLY A 309 28.85 -18.82 3.33
CA GLY A 309 29.09 -19.07 4.75
C GLY A 309 28.74 -20.50 5.15
N LEU A 310 27.56 -20.98 4.74
CA LEU A 310 27.13 -22.36 4.98
C LEU A 310 28.06 -23.37 4.32
N MET A 311 28.47 -23.14 3.07
CA MET A 311 29.40 -23.99 2.34
C MET A 311 30.75 -24.13 3.07
N ASN A 312 31.32 -23.02 3.55
CA ASN A 312 32.59 -23.04 4.28
C ASN A 312 32.48 -23.82 5.58
N ILE A 313 31.40 -23.60 6.33
CA ILE A 313 31.17 -24.32 7.59
C ILE A 313 30.99 -25.83 7.32
N MET A 314 30.31 -26.19 6.22
CA MET A 314 30.18 -27.58 5.82
C MET A 314 31.50 -28.21 5.39
N LEU A 315 32.38 -27.47 4.70
CA LEU A 315 33.72 -27.97 4.36
C LEU A 315 34.55 -28.31 5.60
N VAL A 316 34.51 -27.44 6.62
CA VAL A 316 35.15 -27.70 7.91
C VAL A 316 34.51 -28.90 8.61
N SER A 317 33.19 -29.04 8.54
CA SER A 317 32.50 -30.21 9.11
C SER A 317 32.88 -31.52 8.42
N VAL A 318 33.16 -31.51 7.11
CA VAL A 318 33.64 -32.69 6.39
C VAL A 318 35.03 -33.08 6.86
N THR A 319 35.92 -32.10 7.06
CA THR A 319 37.28 -32.38 7.53
C THR A 319 37.30 -32.92 8.96
N GLU A 320 36.47 -32.40 9.85
CA GLU A 320 36.37 -32.90 11.23
C GLU A 320 35.77 -34.32 11.30
N ARG A 321 34.82 -34.64 10.42
CA ARG A 321 34.17 -35.96 10.36
C ARG A 321 34.85 -36.93 9.38
N THR A 322 36.09 -36.65 8.95
CA THR A 322 36.81 -37.46 7.96
C THR A 322 36.92 -38.92 8.39
N ARG A 323 37.34 -39.18 9.64
CA ARG A 323 37.49 -40.53 10.20
C ARG A 323 36.16 -41.29 10.28
N GLU A 324 35.08 -40.62 10.68
CA GLU A 324 33.73 -41.22 10.73
C GLU A 324 33.25 -41.65 9.33
N VAL A 325 33.47 -40.80 8.31
CA VAL A 325 33.13 -41.10 6.92
C VAL A 325 33.96 -42.27 6.39
N GLY A 326 35.25 -42.34 6.76
CA GLY A 326 36.15 -43.44 6.45
C GLY A 326 35.65 -44.78 6.98
N VAL A 327 35.27 -44.84 8.25
CA VAL A 327 34.69 -46.04 8.88
C VAL A 327 33.40 -46.47 8.17
N ARG A 328 32.50 -45.54 7.84
CA ARG A 328 31.25 -45.87 7.12
C ARG A 328 31.53 -46.45 5.73
N LYS A 329 32.51 -45.90 5.00
CA LYS A 329 32.90 -46.44 3.69
C LYS A 329 33.58 -47.80 3.79
N ALA A 330 34.41 -48.01 4.80
CA ALA A 330 35.03 -49.31 5.06
C ALA A 330 33.99 -50.40 5.39
N LEU A 331 32.87 -50.01 6.02
CA LEU A 331 31.71 -50.88 6.28
C LEU A 331 30.77 -51.04 5.06
N GLY A 332 31.10 -50.46 3.90
CA GLY A 332 30.36 -50.65 2.65
C GLY A 332 29.38 -49.54 2.26
N ALA A 333 29.41 -48.37 2.92
CA ALA A 333 28.56 -47.24 2.52
C ALA A 333 28.93 -46.73 1.12
N THR A 334 27.94 -46.58 0.23
CA THR A 334 28.16 -46.08 -1.13
C THR A 334 28.46 -44.58 -1.14
N LYS A 335 29.18 -44.10 -2.18
CA LYS A 335 29.44 -42.66 -2.37
C LYS A 335 28.15 -41.83 -2.41
N SER A 336 27.10 -42.36 -3.03
CA SER A 336 25.79 -41.72 -3.12
C SER A 336 25.11 -41.57 -1.75
N PHE A 337 25.25 -42.58 -0.86
CA PHE A 337 24.71 -42.51 0.49
C PHE A 337 25.36 -41.41 1.31
N ILE A 338 26.71 -41.33 1.29
CA ILE A 338 27.45 -40.26 1.97
C ILE A 338 27.08 -38.88 1.41
N ARG A 339 26.97 -38.76 0.08
CA ARG A 339 26.58 -37.50 -0.56
C ARG A 339 25.18 -37.05 -0.12
N LEU A 340 24.21 -37.97 -0.11
CA LEU A 340 22.84 -37.67 0.29
C LEU A 340 22.78 -37.27 1.77
N GLN A 341 23.55 -37.91 2.64
CA GLN A 341 23.61 -37.56 4.06
C GLN A 341 24.03 -36.10 4.28
N PHE A 342 25.17 -35.69 3.71
CA PHE A 342 25.65 -34.31 3.85
C PHE A 342 24.74 -33.28 3.17
N LEU A 343 24.12 -33.65 2.03
CA LEU A 343 23.16 -32.79 1.35
C LEU A 343 21.89 -32.58 2.19
N VAL A 344 21.35 -33.65 2.78
CA VAL A 344 20.18 -33.58 3.67
C VAL A 344 20.51 -32.78 4.92
N GLU A 345 21.72 -32.90 5.47
CA GLU A 345 22.18 -32.07 6.60
C GLU A 345 22.17 -30.56 6.24
N ALA A 346 22.74 -30.20 5.08
CA ALA A 346 22.78 -28.81 4.60
C ALA A 346 21.39 -28.23 4.34
N VAL A 347 20.53 -29.00 3.67
CA VAL A 347 19.15 -28.59 3.37
C VAL A 347 18.33 -28.46 4.65
N SER A 348 18.48 -29.38 5.61
CA SER A 348 17.75 -29.33 6.88
C SER A 348 18.12 -28.08 7.69
N ILE A 349 19.42 -27.75 7.78
CA ILE A 349 19.90 -26.52 8.43
C ILE A 349 19.34 -25.27 7.72
N SER A 350 19.33 -25.28 6.38
CA SER A 350 18.84 -24.16 5.58
C SER A 350 17.34 -23.93 5.72
N VAL A 351 16.54 -25.00 5.74
CA VAL A 351 15.10 -24.93 5.91
C VAL A 351 14.73 -24.49 7.33
N LEU A 352 15.42 -24.99 8.36
CA LEU A 352 15.21 -24.55 9.74
C LEU A 352 15.58 -23.08 9.93
N GLY A 353 16.77 -22.67 9.46
CA GLY A 353 17.18 -21.27 9.48
C GLY A 353 16.22 -20.38 8.69
N GLY A 354 15.73 -20.86 7.55
CA GLY A 354 14.72 -20.22 6.73
C GLY A 354 13.39 -20.01 7.44
N LEU A 355 12.90 -21.03 8.15
CA LEU A 355 11.66 -20.93 8.92
C LEU A 355 11.77 -19.85 10.01
N PHE A 356 12.87 -19.84 10.77
CA PHE A 356 13.14 -18.78 11.74
C PHE A 356 13.23 -17.41 11.05
N GLY A 357 13.94 -17.32 9.93
CA GLY A 357 14.06 -16.08 9.16
C GLY A 357 12.73 -15.56 8.62
N ILE A 358 11.81 -16.44 8.20
CA ILE A 358 10.47 -16.07 7.77
C ILE A 358 9.68 -15.50 8.96
N VAL A 359 9.70 -16.17 10.11
CA VAL A 359 9.01 -15.69 11.31
C VAL A 359 9.53 -14.32 11.73
N PHE A 360 10.85 -14.14 11.84
CA PHE A 360 11.46 -12.85 12.16
C PHE A 360 11.19 -11.79 11.09
N GLY A 361 11.24 -12.17 9.81
CA GLY A 361 10.94 -11.29 8.68
C GLY A 361 9.51 -10.76 8.73
N ILE A 362 8.52 -11.62 9.00
CA ILE A 362 7.12 -11.21 9.17
C ILE A 362 6.98 -10.28 10.38
N MET A 363 7.62 -10.60 11.52
CA MET A 363 7.55 -9.77 12.72
C MET A 363 8.15 -8.38 12.49
N ILE A 364 9.35 -8.31 11.92
CA ILE A 364 10.04 -7.04 11.65
C ILE A 364 9.28 -6.25 10.57
N GLY A 365 8.87 -6.91 9.49
CA GLY A 365 8.17 -6.24 8.39
C GLY A 365 6.81 -5.66 8.81
N ASN A 366 6.06 -6.40 9.61
CA ASN A 366 4.81 -5.89 10.19
C ASN A 366 5.05 -4.85 11.29
N GLY A 367 6.15 -4.95 12.04
CA GLY A 367 6.58 -3.92 12.98
C GLY A 367 6.78 -2.59 12.26
N VAL A 368 7.54 -2.59 11.16
CA VAL A 368 7.75 -1.40 10.31
C VAL A 368 6.42 -0.91 9.71
N SER A 369 5.58 -1.82 9.20
CA SER A 369 4.23 -1.47 8.69
C SER A 369 3.42 -0.73 9.74
N SER A 370 3.39 -1.25 10.97
CA SER A 370 2.63 -0.66 12.09
C SER A 370 3.11 0.75 12.46
N PHE A 371 4.42 1.01 12.45
CA PHE A 371 4.98 2.34 12.69
C PHE A 371 4.55 3.38 11.64
N ILE A 372 4.23 2.93 10.41
CA ILE A 372 3.79 3.78 9.29
C ILE A 372 2.26 3.85 9.23
N GLY A 373 1.53 3.21 10.16
CA GLY A 373 0.07 3.12 10.15
C GLY A 373 -0.47 2.12 9.12
N GLY A 374 0.35 1.17 8.68
CA GLY A 374 -0.05 0.03 7.88
C GLY A 374 -0.62 -1.11 8.74
N GLY A 375 -1.50 -1.90 8.13
CA GLY A 375 -2.09 -3.08 8.78
C GLY A 375 -1.11 -4.25 8.86
N PHE A 376 -1.50 -5.27 9.64
CA PHE A 376 -0.81 -6.56 9.66
C PHE A 376 -1.12 -7.34 8.39
N ILE A 377 -0.07 -7.74 7.65
CA ILE A 377 -0.18 -8.51 6.42
C ILE A 377 0.68 -9.77 6.50
N ILE A 378 0.10 -10.89 6.04
CA ILE A 378 0.83 -12.15 5.87
C ILE A 378 1.11 -12.31 4.38
N PRO A 379 2.36 -12.11 3.93
CA PRO A 379 2.68 -12.21 2.52
C PRO A 379 2.95 -13.67 2.12
N TRP A 380 1.88 -14.39 1.81
CA TRP A 380 1.94 -15.80 1.38
C TRP A 380 2.93 -16.02 0.23
N LEU A 381 2.98 -15.10 -0.74
CA LEU A 381 3.91 -15.17 -1.86
C LEU A 381 5.37 -15.17 -1.37
N TRP A 382 5.75 -14.24 -0.48
CA TRP A 382 7.13 -14.13 0.02
C TRP A 382 7.51 -15.26 0.97
N ILE A 383 6.55 -15.85 1.68
CA ILE A 383 6.77 -17.06 2.48
C ILE A 383 7.13 -18.22 1.55
N VAL A 384 6.35 -18.45 0.49
CA VAL A 384 6.61 -19.54 -0.46
C VAL A 384 7.94 -19.32 -1.19
N VAL A 385 8.20 -18.11 -1.66
CA VAL A 385 9.48 -17.74 -2.28
C VAL A 385 10.63 -17.96 -1.30
N GLY A 386 10.49 -17.53 -0.04
CA GLY A 386 11.49 -17.74 1.01
C GLY A 386 11.82 -19.22 1.21
N VAL A 387 10.80 -20.08 1.32
CA VAL A 387 11.00 -21.54 1.47
C VAL A 387 11.72 -22.15 0.26
N ILE A 388 11.31 -21.79 -0.96
CA ILE A 388 11.96 -22.26 -2.20
C ILE A 388 13.42 -21.83 -2.23
N VAL A 389 13.69 -20.56 -1.91
CA VAL A 389 15.04 -19.99 -1.89
C VAL A 389 15.91 -20.65 -0.84
N CYS A 390 15.39 -20.94 0.37
CA CYS A 390 16.11 -21.70 1.39
C CYS A 390 16.50 -23.10 0.92
N PHE A 391 15.59 -23.78 0.22
CA PHE A 391 15.89 -25.09 -0.35
C PHE A 391 17.00 -25.01 -1.40
N ILE A 392 16.92 -24.05 -2.33
CA ILE A 392 17.95 -23.83 -3.36
C ILE A 392 19.29 -23.51 -2.72
N VAL A 393 19.33 -22.59 -1.75
CA VAL A 393 20.55 -22.21 -1.02
C VAL A 393 21.17 -23.42 -0.31
N GLY A 394 20.36 -24.25 0.37
CA GLY A 394 20.83 -25.46 1.04
C GLY A 394 21.39 -26.50 0.07
N VAL A 395 20.78 -26.66 -1.11
CA VAL A 395 21.29 -27.54 -2.15
C VAL A 395 22.61 -27.01 -2.73
N VAL A 396 22.65 -25.75 -3.16
CA VAL A 396 23.83 -25.14 -3.80
C VAL A 396 25.04 -25.14 -2.87
N SER A 397 24.85 -24.75 -1.61
CA SER A 397 25.92 -24.73 -0.60
C SER A 397 26.36 -26.12 -0.15
N GLY A 398 25.44 -27.10 -0.15
CA GLY A 398 25.70 -28.48 0.31
C GLY A 398 26.31 -29.40 -0.74
N ILE A 399 26.10 -29.15 -2.04
CA ILE A 399 26.56 -30.03 -3.13
C ILE A 399 28.08 -30.21 -3.11
N TYR A 400 28.86 -29.13 -3.06
CA TYR A 400 30.32 -29.22 -3.13
C TYR A 400 30.94 -29.96 -1.93
N PRO A 401 30.61 -29.61 -0.66
CA PRO A 401 31.05 -30.37 0.50
C PRO A 401 30.63 -31.85 0.45
N ALA A 402 29.40 -32.14 0.03
CA ALA A 402 28.90 -33.50 -0.06
C ALA A 402 29.67 -34.34 -1.09
N ILE A 403 30.02 -33.75 -2.24
CA ILE A 403 30.88 -34.38 -3.23
C ILE A 403 32.26 -34.66 -2.64
N LYS A 404 32.87 -33.67 -1.97
CA LYS A 404 34.19 -33.81 -1.33
C LYS A 404 34.20 -34.95 -0.32
N ALA A 405 33.20 -35.02 0.57
CA ALA A 405 33.07 -36.11 1.55
C ALA A 405 32.89 -37.48 0.88
N SER A 406 32.06 -37.55 -0.17
CA SER A 406 31.80 -38.80 -0.89
C SER A 406 33.04 -39.33 -1.63
N ASN A 407 34.06 -38.51 -1.88
CA ASN A 407 35.28 -38.89 -2.57
C ASN A 407 36.49 -39.18 -1.67
N LEU A 408 36.38 -39.04 -0.34
CA LEU A 408 37.44 -39.45 0.60
C LEU A 408 37.80 -40.95 0.47
N ASP A 409 39.10 -41.26 0.46
CA ASP A 409 39.60 -42.64 0.44
C ASP A 409 39.49 -43.28 1.85
N PRO A 410 38.91 -44.48 2.01
CA PRO A 410 38.79 -45.17 3.29
C PRO A 410 40.13 -45.39 4.00
N ILE A 411 41.21 -45.64 3.25
CA ILE A 411 42.53 -45.94 3.82
C ILE A 411 43.17 -44.65 4.35
N GLU A 412 43.13 -43.56 3.58
CA GLU A 412 43.66 -42.26 4.02
C GLU A 412 42.86 -41.69 5.19
N SER A 413 41.54 -41.83 5.17
CA SER A 413 40.66 -41.29 6.21
C SER A 413 40.78 -41.99 7.57
N LEU A 414 41.22 -43.25 7.61
CA LEU A 414 41.53 -43.97 8.86
C LEU A 414 42.93 -43.66 9.40
N ARG A 415 43.80 -43.11 8.55
CA ARG A 415 45.17 -42.72 8.89
C ARG A 415 45.28 -41.25 9.32
N PHE A 416 44.20 -40.50 9.17
CA PHE A 416 44.05 -39.12 9.65
C PHE A 416 43.93 -39.11 11.18
N GLU A 417 44.82 -38.37 11.84
CA GLU A 417 44.80 -38.10 13.29
C GLU A 417 43.86 -36.94 13.64
#